data_AF-A0A436W0J8-F1
#
_entry.id   AF-A0A436W0J8-F1
#
_cell.length_a   1.000
_cell.length_b   1.000
_cell.length_c   1.000
_cell.angle_alpha   90.00
_cell.angle_beta   90.00
_cell.angle_gamma   90.00
#
_symmetry.space_group_name_H-M   'P 1'
#
loop_
_entity.id
_entity.type
_entity.pdbx_description
1 polymer ?
#
loop_
_entity_poly.entity_id
_entity_poly.type
_entity_poly.pdbx_seq_one_letter_code
_entity_poly.pdbx_strand_id
1 'polypeptide(L)'
;LVSILINQLFGAAAPAWGNIPAFSEMLPIIGLYAIFSGPLGEEPGWRGVATPRLLAGHSALAGSLILGVIWAIWHFPLGLVGDLSLYGTINVVLAGIVFTWLYQNTGSVLLAFLMHVTHQNSVRFLGKVFVDGDYVQQQWIGVAIWAVIAVAIVAYYGTESFVRRPQAQLSVAAA
;
A
#
# COMPACT_ATOMS: atom_id res chain seq x y z
N LEU A 1 -4.92 -5.39 11.59
CA LEU A 1 -5.69 -5.42 12.86
C LEU A 1 -7.08 -4.79 12.69
N VAL A 2 -7.21 -3.53 12.25
CA VAL A 2 -8.53 -2.88 12.05
C VAL A 2 -9.47 -3.71 11.17
N SER A 3 -8.99 -4.24 10.04
CA SER A 3 -9.82 -5.10 9.17
C SER A 3 -10.32 -6.35 9.86
N ILE A 4 -9.56 -6.93 10.81
CA ILE A 4 -9.95 -8.13 11.56
C ILE A 4 -11.13 -7.81 12.49
N LEU A 5 -11.01 -6.69 13.23
CA LEU A 5 -12.05 -6.26 14.16
C LEU A 5 -13.35 -5.91 13.41
N ILE A 6 -13.24 -5.20 12.30
CA ILE A 6 -14.40 -4.85 11.46
C ILE A 6 -15.03 -6.12 10.86
N ASN A 7 -14.23 -7.11 10.45
CA ASN A 7 -14.75 -8.34 9.85
C ASN A 7 -15.77 -9.04 10.75
N GLN A 8 -15.51 -9.07 12.06
CA GLN A 8 -16.40 -9.69 13.05
C GLN A 8 -17.74 -8.94 13.19
N LEU A 9 -17.74 -7.61 12.98
CA LEU A 9 -18.96 -6.80 13.02
C LEU A 9 -19.93 -7.14 11.88
N PHE A 10 -19.41 -7.75 10.81
CA PHE A 10 -20.17 -8.23 9.65
C PHE A 10 -20.44 -9.74 9.68
N GLY A 11 -20.34 -10.37 10.86
CA GLY A 11 -20.74 -11.77 11.06
C GLY A 11 -19.67 -12.80 10.74
N ALA A 12 -18.41 -12.40 10.52
CA ALA A 12 -17.30 -13.34 10.41
C ALA A 12 -17.10 -14.12 11.73
N ALA A 13 -16.52 -15.32 11.61
CA ALA A 13 -16.19 -16.16 12.76
C ALA A 13 -15.19 -15.47 13.72
N ALA A 14 -14.91 -16.11 14.86
CA ALA A 14 -13.80 -15.66 15.71
C ALA A 14 -12.45 -15.85 14.98
N PRO A 15 -11.53 -14.87 15.00
CA PRO A 15 -10.23 -15.00 14.37
C PRO A 15 -9.47 -16.20 14.94
N ALA A 16 -9.01 -17.09 14.05
CA ALA A 16 -8.20 -18.24 14.41
C ALA A 16 -6.74 -17.81 14.59
N TRP A 17 -6.42 -17.21 15.74
CA TRP A 17 -5.07 -16.73 16.06
C TRP A 17 -4.01 -17.84 16.03
N GLY A 18 -4.41 -19.10 16.22
CA GLY A 18 -3.54 -20.27 16.06
C GLY A 18 -2.99 -20.48 14.65
N ASN A 19 -3.55 -19.81 13.63
CA ASN A 19 -3.03 -19.85 12.26
C ASN A 19 -1.80 -18.95 12.06
N ILE A 20 -1.47 -18.08 13.03
CA ILE A 20 -0.29 -17.22 12.94
C ILE A 20 0.94 -18.03 13.37
N PRO A 21 1.97 -18.13 12.51
CA PRO A 21 3.22 -18.78 12.87
C PRO A 21 3.90 -18.14 14.08
N ALA A 22 4.78 -18.87 14.76
CA ALA A 22 5.55 -18.28 15.85
C ALA A 22 6.48 -17.18 15.32
N PHE A 23 6.78 -16.18 16.14
CA PHE A 23 7.62 -15.05 15.70
C PHE A 23 8.99 -15.50 15.17
N SER A 24 9.58 -16.53 15.76
CA SER A 24 10.82 -17.17 15.31
C SER A 24 10.74 -17.76 13.90
N GLU A 25 9.55 -18.20 13.47
CA GLU A 25 9.28 -18.73 12.14
C GLU A 25 8.99 -17.59 11.15
N MET A 26 8.34 -16.52 11.61
CA MET A 26 8.03 -15.35 10.79
C MET A 26 9.30 -14.58 10.38
N LEU A 27 10.25 -14.40 11.30
CA LEU A 27 11.47 -13.62 11.05
C LEU A 27 12.25 -14.02 9.78
N PRO A 28 12.63 -15.29 9.58
CA PRO A 28 13.34 -15.70 8.37
C PRO A 28 12.48 -15.51 7.11
N ILE A 29 11.16 -15.74 7.20
CA ILE A 29 10.23 -15.52 6.09
C ILE A 29 10.16 -14.03 5.72
N ILE A 30 10.02 -13.15 6.71
CA ILE A 30 10.01 -11.69 6.51
C ILE A 30 11.28 -11.24 5.80
N GLY A 31 12.45 -11.68 6.29
CA GLY A 31 13.74 -11.33 5.71
C GLY A 31 13.90 -11.82 4.27
N LEU A 32 13.58 -13.10 4.02
CA LEU A 32 13.69 -13.69 2.68
C LEU A 32 12.77 -12.98 1.68
N TYR A 33 11.51 -12.75 2.05
CA TYR A 33 10.56 -12.10 1.15
C TYR A 33 10.83 -10.61 0.96
N ALA A 34 11.35 -9.92 1.98
CA ALA A 34 11.78 -8.54 1.83
C ALA A 34 12.88 -8.40 0.75
N ILE A 35 13.79 -9.37 0.67
CA ILE A 35 14.91 -9.38 -0.29
C ILE A 35 14.47 -9.88 -1.67
N PHE A 36 13.74 -11.01 -1.73
CA PHE A 36 13.53 -11.75 -2.98
C PHE A 36 12.13 -11.62 -3.58
N SER A 37 11.14 -11.11 -2.84
CA SER A 37 9.72 -11.15 -3.24
C SER A 37 9.09 -9.77 -3.36
N GLY A 38 9.87 -8.78 -3.78
CA GLY A 38 9.32 -7.49 -4.17
C GLY A 38 10.00 -6.32 -3.48
N PRO A 39 9.84 -6.08 -2.16
CA PRO A 39 10.13 -4.79 -1.55
C PRO A 39 11.52 -4.22 -1.88
N LEU A 40 12.58 -5.02 -1.79
CA LEU A 40 13.94 -4.55 -2.10
C LEU A 40 14.17 -4.35 -3.61
N GLY A 41 13.57 -5.20 -4.45
CA GLY A 41 13.68 -5.08 -5.91
C GLY A 41 12.77 -3.99 -6.49
N GLU A 42 11.69 -3.64 -5.80
CA GLU A 42 10.63 -2.76 -6.27
C GLU A 42 10.83 -1.33 -5.79
N GLU A 43 10.99 -1.10 -4.49
CA GLU A 43 10.96 0.26 -3.94
C GLU A 43 12.09 1.17 -4.42
N PRO A 44 13.35 0.71 -4.62
CA PRO A 44 14.37 1.52 -5.27
C PRO A 44 13.99 1.97 -6.68
N GLY A 45 13.33 1.11 -7.46
CA GLY A 45 12.83 1.46 -8.80
C GLY A 45 11.62 2.38 -8.74
N TRP A 46 10.60 2.03 -7.96
CA TRP A 46 9.36 2.78 -7.89
C TRP A 46 9.52 4.13 -7.19
N ARG A 47 10.17 4.17 -6.03
CA ARG A 47 10.27 5.39 -5.19
C ARG A 47 11.60 6.10 -5.40
N GLY A 48 12.68 5.37 -5.66
CA GLY A 48 13.98 5.99 -5.97
C GLY A 48 14.07 6.58 -7.38
N VAL A 49 13.29 6.06 -8.34
CA VAL A 49 13.45 6.41 -9.76
C VAL A 49 12.15 6.86 -10.43
N ALA A 50 11.09 6.05 -10.41
CA ALA A 50 9.86 6.34 -11.15
C ALA A 50 9.06 7.50 -10.54
N THR A 51 8.89 7.51 -9.21
CA THR A 51 8.10 8.52 -8.49
C THR A 51 8.62 9.95 -8.73
N PRO A 52 9.93 10.26 -8.55
CA PRO A 52 10.45 11.61 -8.83
C PRO A 52 10.21 12.07 -10.26
N ARG A 53 10.34 11.16 -11.24
CA ARG A 53 10.14 11.48 -12.67
C ARG A 53 8.67 11.73 -13.00
N LEU A 54 7.77 10.94 -12.44
CA LEU A 54 6.33 11.14 -12.63
C LEU A 54 5.89 12.47 -12.02
N LEU A 55 6.35 12.79 -10.81
CA LEU A 55 6.05 14.05 -10.12
C LEU A 55 6.66 15.28 -10.80
N ALA A 56 7.68 15.13 -11.65
CA ALA A 56 8.26 16.23 -12.41
C ALA A 56 7.36 16.70 -13.57
N GLY A 57 6.47 15.83 -14.07
CA GLY A 57 5.60 16.12 -15.22
C GLY A 57 4.10 15.98 -14.94
N HIS A 58 3.71 15.50 -13.76
CA HIS A 58 2.32 15.22 -13.41
C HIS A 58 2.02 15.69 -11.98
N SER A 59 0.74 15.97 -11.71
CA SER A 59 0.24 16.17 -10.35
C SER A 59 0.47 14.94 -9.48
N ALA A 60 0.56 15.10 -8.15
CA ALA A 60 0.78 13.98 -7.24
C ALA A 60 -0.28 12.87 -7.39
N LEU A 61 -1.54 13.23 -7.59
CA LEU A 61 -2.60 12.25 -7.85
C LEU A 61 -2.42 11.55 -9.20
N ALA A 62 -2.17 12.28 -10.29
CA ALA A 62 -2.01 11.66 -11.60
C ALA A 62 -0.76 10.76 -11.64
N GLY A 63 0.38 11.23 -11.13
CA GLY A 63 1.62 10.47 -11.06
C GLY A 63 1.48 9.20 -10.20
N SER A 64 0.79 9.28 -9.07
CA SER A 64 0.57 8.12 -8.21
C SER A 64 -0.40 7.10 -8.82
N LEU A 65 -1.44 7.54 -9.53
CA LEU A 65 -2.34 6.64 -10.26
C LEU A 65 -1.65 5.94 -11.43
N ILE A 66 -0.87 6.68 -12.23
CA ILE A 66 -0.08 6.11 -13.32
C ILE A 66 0.86 5.04 -12.77
N LEU A 67 1.62 5.37 -11.71
CA LEU A 67 2.52 4.41 -11.07
C LEU A 67 1.75 3.22 -10.49
N GLY A 68 0.62 3.46 -9.82
CA GLY A 68 -0.23 2.42 -9.24
C GLY A 68 -0.74 1.43 -10.29
N VAL A 69 -1.14 1.90 -11.47
CA VAL A 69 -1.57 1.05 -12.59
C VAL A 69 -0.39 0.26 -13.17
N ILE A 70 0.76 0.91 -13.41
CA ILE A 70 1.97 0.22 -13.88
C ILE A 70 2.37 -0.87 -12.87
N TRP A 71 2.29 -0.55 -11.58
CA TRP A 71 2.61 -1.48 -10.51
C TRP A 71 1.59 -2.62 -10.45
N ALA A 72 0.31 -2.37 -10.64
CA ALA A 72 -0.70 -3.43 -10.74
C ALA A 72 -0.44 -4.38 -11.94
N ILE A 73 -0.04 -3.83 -13.09
CA ILE A 73 0.35 -4.61 -14.27
C ILE A 73 1.62 -5.43 -14.00
N TRP A 74 2.59 -4.88 -13.25
CA TRP A 74 3.80 -5.59 -12.84
C TRP A 74 3.50 -6.90 -12.10
N HIS A 75 2.37 -6.99 -11.39
CA HIS A 75 1.95 -8.20 -10.69
C HIS A 75 1.23 -9.22 -11.60
N PHE A 76 0.99 -8.92 -12.88
CA PHE A 76 0.28 -9.81 -13.79
C PHE A 76 0.88 -11.24 -13.88
N PRO A 77 2.22 -11.45 -13.87
CA PRO A 77 2.79 -12.79 -13.84
C PRO A 77 2.37 -13.63 -12.63
N LEU A 78 2.01 -13.01 -11.50
CA LEU A 78 1.47 -13.74 -10.33
C LEU A 78 0.13 -14.41 -10.64
N GLY A 79 -0.61 -13.91 -11.63
CA GLY A 79 -1.84 -14.54 -12.11
C GLY A 79 -1.60 -15.90 -12.75
N LEU A 80 -0.41 -16.13 -13.34
CA LEU A 80 -0.05 -17.42 -13.95
C LEU A 80 0.13 -18.53 -12.90
N VAL A 81 0.38 -18.17 -11.64
CA VAL A 81 0.55 -19.09 -10.51
C VAL A 81 -0.62 -19.04 -9.53
N GLY A 82 -1.72 -18.36 -9.89
CA GLY A 82 -2.93 -18.28 -9.07
C GLY A 82 -2.85 -17.34 -7.86
N ASP A 83 -1.85 -16.45 -7.81
CA ASP A 83 -1.62 -15.53 -6.67
C ASP A 83 -2.02 -14.07 -6.98
N LEU A 84 -2.78 -13.86 -8.05
CA LEU A 84 -3.36 -12.55 -8.40
C LEU A 84 -4.86 -12.53 -8.11
N SER A 85 -5.30 -11.50 -7.39
CA SER A 85 -6.70 -11.31 -6.99
C SER A 85 -7.16 -9.89 -7.25
N LEU A 86 -8.46 -9.70 -7.51
CA LEU A 86 -9.04 -8.39 -7.80
C LEU A 86 -8.82 -7.38 -6.65
N TYR A 87 -9.06 -7.80 -5.40
CA TYR A 87 -8.83 -6.94 -4.24
C TYR A 87 -7.35 -6.57 -4.10
N GLY A 88 -6.42 -7.48 -4.41
CA GLY A 88 -4.99 -7.22 -4.41
C GLY A 88 -4.59 -6.20 -5.46
N THR A 89 -5.08 -6.37 -6.70
CA THR A 89 -4.84 -5.43 -7.81
C THR A 89 -5.35 -4.03 -7.47
N ILE A 90 -6.57 -3.90 -6.94
CA ILE A 90 -7.12 -2.59 -6.53
C ILE A 90 -6.30 -2.00 -5.38
N ASN A 91 -5.89 -2.83 -4.40
CA ASN A 91 -5.08 -2.36 -3.29
C ASN A 91 -3.72 -1.81 -3.74
N VAL A 92 -3.07 -2.43 -4.73
CA VAL A 92 -1.79 -1.93 -5.30
C VAL A 92 -1.96 -0.54 -5.93
N VAL A 93 -3.06 -0.31 -6.65
CA VAL A 93 -3.34 1.02 -7.22
C VAL A 93 -3.53 2.07 -6.12
N LEU A 94 -4.32 1.74 -5.09
CA LEU A 94 -4.53 2.62 -3.93
C LEU A 94 -3.23 2.87 -3.16
N ALA A 95 -2.39 1.84 -3.01
CA ALA A 95 -1.09 1.93 -2.37
C ALA A 95 -0.16 2.88 -3.13
N GLY A 96 -0.27 2.99 -4.45
CA GLY A 96 0.41 4.01 -5.25
C GLY A 96 0.27 5.42 -4.65
N ILE A 97 -0.96 5.84 -4.32
CA ILE A 97 -1.26 7.15 -3.74
C ILE A 97 -0.60 7.31 -2.36
N VAL A 98 -0.80 6.35 -1.46
CA VAL A 98 -0.31 6.42 -0.08
C VAL A 98 1.22 6.42 -0.03
N PHE A 99 1.87 5.60 -0.86
CA PHE A 99 3.32 5.57 -0.94
C PHE A 99 3.90 6.84 -1.57
N THR A 100 3.25 7.42 -2.59
CA THR A 100 3.65 8.72 -3.13
C THR A 100 3.55 9.79 -2.06
N TRP A 101 2.49 9.81 -1.25
CA TRP A 101 2.37 10.72 -0.10
C TRP A 101 3.52 10.51 0.90
N LEU A 102 3.80 9.26 1.29
CA LEU A 102 4.89 8.95 2.21
C LEU A 102 6.23 9.44 1.65
N TYR A 103 6.50 9.16 0.39
CA TYR A 103 7.73 9.56 -0.28
C TYR A 103 7.86 11.09 -0.38
N GLN A 104 6.81 11.80 -0.79
CA GLN A 104 6.84 13.26 -0.88
C GLN A 104 7.10 13.94 0.48
N ASN A 105 6.60 13.35 1.59
CA ASN A 105 6.78 13.91 2.92
C ASN A 105 8.10 13.51 3.60
N THR A 106 8.83 12.52 3.07
CA THR A 106 10.03 11.98 3.72
C THR A 106 11.28 11.94 2.85
N GLY A 107 11.13 11.96 1.53
CA GLY A 107 12.19 11.71 0.55
C GLY A 107 12.82 10.32 0.66
N SER A 108 12.24 9.40 1.45
CA SER A 108 12.92 8.19 1.90
C SER A 108 12.42 6.94 1.20
N VAL A 109 13.28 6.33 0.39
CA VAL A 109 13.05 4.99 -0.18
C VAL A 109 13.04 3.93 0.92
N LEU A 110 13.84 4.11 1.99
CA LEU A 110 13.87 3.16 3.12
C LEU A 110 12.53 3.11 3.85
N LEU A 111 11.89 4.26 4.08
CA LEU A 111 10.57 4.27 4.73
C LEU A 111 9.49 3.63 3.86
N ALA A 112 9.54 3.85 2.53
CA ALA A 112 8.67 3.15 1.60
C ALA A 112 8.90 1.63 1.62
N PHE A 113 10.17 1.19 1.62
CA PHE A 113 10.56 -0.21 1.79
C PHE A 113 10.00 -0.82 3.08
N LEU A 114 10.17 -0.15 4.22
CA LEU A 114 9.64 -0.63 5.50
C LEU A 114 8.11 -0.74 5.47
N MET A 115 7.42 0.27 4.94
CA MET A 115 5.96 0.23 4.77
C MET A 115 5.51 -0.94 3.89
N HIS A 116 6.21 -1.18 2.77
CA HIS A 116 5.92 -2.32 1.89
C HIS A 116 6.11 -3.64 2.63
N VAL A 117 7.26 -3.86 3.28
CA VAL A 117 7.53 -5.08 4.05
C VAL A 117 6.47 -5.28 5.14
N THR A 118 6.12 -4.23 5.89
CA THR A 118 5.08 -4.32 6.93
C THR A 118 3.72 -4.67 6.35
N HIS A 119 3.31 -4.04 5.25
CA HIS A 119 2.02 -4.31 4.62
C HIS A 119 1.95 -5.74 4.07
N GLN A 120 2.95 -6.15 3.30
CA GLN A 120 3.02 -7.49 2.70
C GLN A 120 2.93 -8.58 3.78
N ASN A 121 3.69 -8.44 4.86
CA ASN A 121 3.69 -9.44 5.93
C ASN A 121 2.42 -9.38 6.79
N SER A 122 1.81 -8.21 6.96
CA SER A 122 0.51 -8.10 7.62
C SER A 122 -0.56 -8.90 6.87
N VAL A 123 -0.59 -8.83 5.54
CA VAL A 123 -1.52 -9.64 4.73
C VAL A 123 -1.15 -11.12 4.80
N ARG A 124 0.14 -11.46 4.64
CA ARG A 124 0.63 -12.85 4.67
C ARG A 124 0.29 -13.60 5.95
N PHE A 125 0.45 -12.94 7.10
CA PHE A 125 0.27 -13.59 8.40
C PHE A 125 -1.06 -13.24 9.06
N LEU A 126 -1.38 -11.95 9.22
CA LEU A 126 -2.61 -11.52 9.89
C LEU A 126 -3.85 -11.67 9.02
N GLY A 127 -3.70 -11.81 7.70
CA GLY A 127 -4.81 -12.18 6.82
C GLY A 127 -5.27 -13.63 7.04
N LYS A 128 -4.40 -14.52 7.51
CA LYS A 128 -4.68 -15.96 7.62
C LYS A 128 -5.44 -16.36 8.90
N VAL A 129 -5.82 -15.39 9.73
CA VAL A 129 -6.71 -15.63 10.88
C VAL A 129 -8.15 -15.95 10.46
N PHE A 130 -8.49 -15.68 9.20
CA PHE A 130 -9.74 -16.09 8.56
C PHE A 130 -9.46 -16.98 7.34
N VAL A 131 -10.45 -17.75 6.94
CA VAL A 131 -10.43 -18.64 5.76
C VAL A 131 -11.68 -18.41 4.91
N ASP A 132 -11.67 -18.91 3.68
CA ASP A 132 -12.80 -18.90 2.75
C ASP A 132 -13.49 -17.52 2.62
N GLY A 133 -14.81 -17.46 2.83
CA GLY A 133 -15.59 -16.22 2.70
C GLY A 133 -15.15 -15.13 3.67
N ASP A 134 -14.80 -15.49 4.90
CA ASP A 134 -14.36 -14.53 5.92
C ASP A 134 -13.00 -13.91 5.56
N TYR A 135 -12.11 -14.69 4.93
CA TYR A 135 -10.85 -14.17 4.40
C TYR A 135 -11.11 -13.16 3.28
N VAL A 136 -11.96 -13.51 2.31
CA VAL A 136 -12.30 -12.61 1.20
C VAL A 136 -12.95 -11.32 1.71
N GLN A 137 -13.87 -11.41 2.68
CA GLN A 137 -14.50 -10.25 3.31
C GLN A 137 -13.46 -9.35 4.00
N GLN A 138 -12.52 -9.92 4.75
CA GLN A 138 -11.43 -9.17 5.37
C GLN A 138 -10.57 -8.42 4.34
N GLN A 139 -10.26 -9.04 3.19
CA GLN A 139 -9.47 -8.38 2.14
C GLN A 139 -10.21 -7.17 1.55
N TRP A 140 -11.51 -7.29 1.30
CA TRP A 140 -12.33 -6.16 0.82
C TRP A 140 -12.45 -5.04 1.85
N ILE A 141 -12.59 -5.36 3.14
CA ILE A 141 -12.52 -4.36 4.21
C ILE A 141 -11.14 -3.67 4.20
N GLY A 142 -10.06 -4.43 3.99
CA GLY A 142 -8.72 -3.89 3.80
C GLY A 142 -8.66 -2.89 2.65
N VAL A 143 -9.18 -3.25 1.47
CA VAL A 143 -9.29 -2.34 0.31
C VAL A 143 -10.05 -1.07 0.67
N ALA A 144 -11.19 -1.18 1.36
CA ALA A 144 -11.98 -0.02 1.78
C ALA A 144 -11.20 0.90 2.72
N ILE A 145 -10.43 0.35 3.67
CA ILE A 145 -9.57 1.14 4.57
C ILE A 145 -8.50 1.90 3.76
N TRP A 146 -7.81 1.22 2.84
CA TRP A 146 -6.81 1.86 1.98
C TRP A 146 -7.41 2.93 1.08
N ALA A 147 -8.64 2.70 0.58
CA ALA A 147 -9.36 3.68 -0.21
C ALA A 147 -9.70 4.93 0.61
N VAL A 148 -10.19 4.76 1.85
CA VAL A 148 -10.45 5.86 2.78
C VAL A 148 -9.17 6.65 3.06
N ILE A 149 -8.04 5.99 3.29
CA ILE A 149 -6.75 6.65 3.53
C ILE A 149 -6.32 7.45 2.29
N ALA A 150 -6.39 6.85 1.09
CA ALA A 150 -6.03 7.52 -0.15
C ALA A 150 -6.94 8.74 -0.42
N VAL A 151 -8.25 8.59 -0.22
CA VAL A 151 -9.21 9.69 -0.35
C VAL A 151 -8.94 10.78 0.67
N ALA A 152 -8.64 10.43 1.93
CA ALA A 152 -8.33 11.40 2.98
C ALA A 152 -7.06 12.20 2.65
N ILE A 153 -6.02 11.54 2.12
CA ILE A 153 -4.79 12.21 1.65
C ILE A 153 -5.14 13.21 0.54
N VAL A 154 -5.88 12.78 -0.49
CA VAL A 154 -6.24 13.65 -1.62
C VAL A 154 -7.14 14.80 -1.16
N ALA A 155 -8.11 14.55 -0.30
CA ALA A 155 -9.01 15.57 0.22
C ALA A 155 -8.29 16.61 1.08
N TYR A 156 -7.26 16.19 1.82
CA TYR A 156 -6.53 17.06 2.73
C TYR A 156 -5.41 17.86 2.06
N TYR A 157 -4.67 17.26 1.11
CA TYR A 157 -3.55 17.92 0.43
C TYR A 157 -3.90 18.48 -0.95
N GLY A 158 -5.01 18.04 -1.55
CA GLY A 158 -5.36 18.32 -2.95
C GLY A 158 -4.68 17.34 -3.92
N THR A 159 -4.82 17.61 -5.22
CA THR A 159 -4.34 16.71 -6.29
C THR A 159 -2.91 16.99 -6.75
N GLU A 160 -2.45 18.24 -6.62
CA GLU A 160 -1.20 18.72 -7.20
C GLU A 160 0.05 18.25 -6.45
N SER A 161 0.02 18.32 -5.12
CA SER A 161 1.14 17.92 -4.28
C SER A 161 0.62 17.42 -2.94
N PHE A 162 1.20 16.34 -2.43
CA PHE A 162 0.89 15.81 -1.11
C PHE A 162 1.78 16.37 0.01
N VAL A 163 2.39 17.54 -0.23
CA VAL A 163 3.18 18.30 0.75
C VAL A 163 2.49 19.62 1.06
N ARG A 164 2.49 20.04 2.32
CA ARG A 164 2.01 21.38 2.70
C ARG A 164 2.90 22.44 2.06
N ARG A 165 2.32 23.34 1.27
CA ARG A 165 2.99 24.61 0.90
C ARG A 165 2.93 25.56 2.12
N PRO A 166 4.03 26.18 2.53
CA PRO A 166 3.97 27.27 3.52
C PRO A 166 3.08 28.40 2.99
N GLN A 167 2.16 28.91 3.82
CA GLN A 167 1.22 30.00 3.47
C GLN A 167 1.91 31.23 2.82
N ALA A 168 3.18 31.47 3.12
CA ALA A 168 3.96 32.58 2.58
C ALA A 168 4.16 32.57 1.05
N GLN A 169 4.07 31.40 0.39
CA GLN A 169 4.20 31.34 -1.07
C GLN A 169 2.92 31.74 -1.82
N LEU A 170 1.76 31.75 -1.15
CA LEU A 170 0.49 32.15 -1.78
C LEU A 170 0.33 33.67 -1.84
N SER A 171 0.96 34.43 -0.93
CA SER A 171 0.88 35.90 -0.92
C SER A 171 1.79 36.58 -1.94
N VAL A 172 2.84 35.92 -2.42
CA VAL A 172 3.77 36.49 -3.42
C VAL A 172 3.25 36.29 -4.85
N ALA A 173 2.40 35.31 -5.09
CA ALA A 173 1.79 35.08 -6.41
C ALA A 173 0.53 35.93 -6.66
N ALA A 174 0.06 36.69 -5.66
CA ALA A 174 -1.12 37.53 -5.72
C ALA A 174 -0.80 39.04 -5.62
N ALA A 175 0.48 39.42 -5.72
CA ALA A 175 0.96 40.80 -5.75
C ALA A 175 1.68 41.06 -7.09
#